data_AF-A0A5N5P833-F1
#
_entry.id   AF-A0A5N5P833-F1
#
_cell.length_a   1.000
_cell.length_b   1.000
_cell.length_c   1.000
_cell.angle_alpha   90.00
_cell.angle_beta   90.00
_cell.angle_gamma   90.00
#
_symmetry.space_group_name_H-M   'P 1'
#
loop_
_entity.id
_entity.type
_entity.pdbx_description
1 polymer ?
#
loop_
_entity_poly.entity_id
_entity_poly.type
_entity_poly.pdbx_seq_one_letter_code
_entity_poly.pdbx_strand_id
1 'polypeptide(L)'
;MTPRAILRPARTVFRPVLRSSNLQGGRWKSDGPQTLTGKFYKDFTRPVAKCLLLAMFTYQLAYYAWVKLETDEIKDERNAEITSLEEQVKALQSKAAGKS
;
A
#
# COMPACT_ATOMS: atom_id res chain seq x y z
N MET A 1 34.01 -42.18 -58.10
CA MET A 1 33.94 -42.40 -56.64
C MET A 1 33.49 -41.11 -55.97
N THR A 2 32.28 -41.09 -55.42
CA THR A 2 31.64 -39.92 -54.78
C THR A 2 31.90 -39.90 -53.27
N PRO A 3 32.34 -38.77 -52.69
CA PRO A 3 32.12 -38.54 -51.27
C PRO A 3 30.84 -37.72 -51.07
N ARG A 4 29.81 -38.36 -50.50
CA ARG A 4 28.68 -37.70 -49.82
C ARG A 4 29.17 -37.27 -48.44
N ALA A 5 29.01 -35.99 -48.09
CA ALA A 5 29.25 -35.53 -46.72
C ALA A 5 28.19 -34.48 -46.32
N ILE A 6 27.08 -35.00 -45.80
CA ILE A 6 26.34 -34.57 -44.61
C ILE A 6 26.15 -33.05 -44.43
N LEU A 7 24.99 -32.55 -44.88
CA LEU A 7 24.43 -31.28 -44.43
C LEU A 7 24.07 -31.39 -42.94
N ARG A 8 24.83 -30.71 -42.09
CA ARG A 8 24.58 -30.60 -40.65
C ARG A 8 23.44 -29.59 -40.44
N PRO A 9 22.28 -29.98 -39.87
CA PRO A 9 21.22 -29.00 -39.60
C PRO A 9 21.68 -28.09 -38.46
N ALA A 10 21.71 -26.78 -38.71
CA ALA A 10 21.88 -25.78 -37.67
C ALA A 10 20.65 -25.84 -36.74
N ARG A 11 20.79 -26.51 -35.60
CA ARG A 11 19.81 -26.39 -34.50
C ARG A 11 19.91 -24.97 -33.95
N THR A 12 18.99 -24.12 -34.37
CA THR A 12 18.76 -22.81 -33.77
C THR A 12 18.32 -23.01 -32.33
N VAL A 13 19.26 -22.87 -31.38
CA VAL A 13 18.94 -22.86 -29.95
C VAL A 13 18.22 -21.54 -29.69
N PHE A 14 16.89 -21.59 -29.60
CA PHE A 14 16.09 -20.49 -29.08
C PHE A 14 16.53 -20.25 -27.63
N ARG A 15 17.35 -19.22 -27.41
CA ARG A 15 17.62 -18.69 -26.07
C ARG A 15 16.53 -17.68 -25.76
N PRO A 16 15.53 -17.99 -24.91
CA PRO A 16 14.63 -16.96 -24.45
C PRO A 16 15.45 -15.99 -23.60
N VAL A 17 15.73 -14.81 -24.15
CA VAL A 17 16.21 -13.67 -23.38
C VAL A 17 15.04 -13.26 -22.49
N LEU A 18 15.02 -13.75 -21.25
CA LEU A 18 14.26 -13.14 -20.17
C LEU A 18 14.87 -11.77 -19.93
N ARG A 19 14.41 -10.78 -20.71
CA ARG A 19 14.71 -9.37 -20.51
C ARG A 19 14.01 -8.96 -19.24
N SER A 20 14.69 -9.09 -18.10
CA SER A 20 14.26 -8.49 -16.85
C SER A 20 14.06 -7.01 -17.11
N SER A 21 12.80 -6.58 -17.19
CA SER A 21 12.44 -5.19 -17.13
C SER A 21 12.74 -4.73 -15.70
N ASN A 22 13.98 -4.28 -15.48
CA ASN A 22 14.27 -3.40 -14.37
C ASN A 22 13.29 -2.23 -14.51
N LEU A 23 12.23 -2.27 -13.71
CA LEU A 23 11.34 -1.15 -13.41
C LEU A 23 12.23 -0.07 -12.79
N GLN A 24 12.92 0.68 -13.65
CA GLN A 24 13.58 1.93 -13.28
C GLN A 24 12.47 2.92 -12.98
N GLY A 25 11.95 2.83 -11.75
CA GLY A 25 11.06 3.83 -11.18
C GLY A 25 11.68 5.22 -11.37
N GLY A 26 10.82 6.16 -11.79
CA GLY A 26 11.13 7.54 -12.15
C GLY A 26 12.20 8.16 -11.27
N ARG A 27 13.42 8.18 -11.80
CA ARG A 27 14.58 8.71 -11.13
C ARG A 27 14.64 10.20 -11.43
N TRP A 28 13.91 11.00 -10.66
CA TRP A 28 14.11 12.45 -10.63
C TRP A 28 15.51 12.73 -10.09
N LYS A 29 16.47 12.78 -11.02
CA LYS A 29 17.88 13.03 -10.74
C LYS A 29 18.10 14.49 -11.05
N SER A 30 18.00 15.32 -10.02
CA SER A 30 18.48 16.69 -10.09
C SER A 30 20.00 16.61 -10.18
N ASP A 31 20.55 16.73 -11.39
CA ASP A 31 22.00 16.76 -11.64
C ASP A 31 22.60 18.12 -11.25
N GLY A 32 22.38 18.53 -9.99
CA GLY A 32 23.10 19.64 -9.38
C GLY A 32 24.48 19.19 -8.88
N PRO A 33 25.45 20.12 -8.71
CA PRO A 33 26.78 19.79 -8.22
C PRO A 33 26.67 19.07 -6.86
N GLN A 34 27.11 17.82 -6.84
CA GLN A 34 26.93 16.92 -5.71
C GLN A 34 28.02 17.22 -4.69
N THR A 35 27.73 18.05 -3.69
CA THR A 35 28.64 18.27 -2.57
C THR A 35 28.89 16.97 -1.82
N LEU A 36 30.08 16.80 -1.23
CA LEU A 36 30.46 15.59 -0.48
C LEU A 36 29.42 15.27 0.63
N THR A 37 28.94 16.31 1.32
CA THR A 37 27.86 16.25 2.31
C THR A 37 26.52 15.81 1.72
N GLY A 38 26.17 16.27 0.51
CA GLY A 38 24.95 15.85 -0.19
C GLY A 38 24.93 14.36 -0.54
N LYS A 39 26.10 13.78 -0.90
CA LYS A 39 26.24 12.34 -1.15
C LYS A 39 26.08 11.52 0.13
N PHE A 40 26.73 11.95 1.22
CA PHE A 40 26.65 11.27 2.51
C PHE A 40 25.20 11.15 3.02
N TYR A 41 24.43 12.24 3.00
CA TYR A 41 23.02 12.20 3.42
C TYR A 41 22.18 11.32 2.46
N LYS A 42 22.46 11.40 1.16
CA LYS A 42 21.73 10.59 0.18
C LYS A 42 21.94 9.09 0.36
N ASP A 43 23.13 8.67 0.74
CA ASP A 43 23.50 7.25 0.82
C ASP A 43 23.23 6.65 2.21
N PHE A 44 23.46 7.40 3.29
CA PHE A 44 23.34 6.87 4.66
C PHE A 44 22.04 7.24 5.35
N THR A 45 21.58 8.48 5.22
CA THR A 45 20.40 8.91 5.99
C THR A 45 19.09 8.61 5.28
N ARG A 46 19.04 8.59 3.93
CA ARG A 46 17.82 8.21 3.21
C ARG A 46 17.36 6.77 3.52
N PRO A 47 18.22 5.74 3.52
CA PRO A 47 17.79 4.39 3.91
C PRO A 47 17.34 4.33 5.36
N VAL A 48 18.10 4.94 6.28
CA VAL A 48 17.76 4.96 7.72
C VAL A 48 16.42 5.66 7.97
N ALA A 49 16.20 6.82 7.36
CA ALA A 49 14.94 7.54 7.46
C ALA A 49 13.77 6.73 6.91
N LYS A 50 13.97 6.02 5.78
CA LYS A 50 12.94 5.12 5.24
C LYS A 50 12.60 4.00 6.22
N CYS A 51 13.60 3.36 6.82
CA CYS A 51 13.38 2.29 7.79
C CYS A 51 12.69 2.83 9.06
N LEU A 52 13.14 3.96 9.59
CA LEU A 52 12.56 4.58 10.79
C LEU A 52 11.09 4.95 10.56
N LEU A 53 10.79 5.63 9.44
CA LEU A 53 9.43 6.05 9.12
C LEU A 53 8.53 4.85 8.84
N LEU A 54 9.01 3.85 8.13
CA LEU A 54 8.25 2.63 7.88
C LEU A 54 7.99 1.87 9.18
N ALA A 55 8.99 1.71 10.04
CA ALA A 55 8.86 1.06 11.34
C ALA A 55 7.83 1.78 12.22
N MET A 56 7.95 3.11 12.32
CA MET A 56 7.00 3.93 13.06
C MET A 56 5.60 3.78 12.49
N PHE A 57 5.44 3.88 11.16
CA PHE A 57 4.15 3.72 10.49
C PHE A 57 3.53 2.33 10.73
N THR A 58 4.32 1.25 10.67
CA THR A 58 3.82 -0.10 10.95
C THR A 58 3.35 -0.23 12.41
N TYR A 59 4.05 0.38 13.36
CA TYR A 59 3.62 0.41 14.76
C TYR A 59 2.33 1.21 14.93
N GLN A 60 2.22 2.38 14.28
CA GLN A 60 0.99 3.18 14.31
C GLN A 60 -0.20 2.40 13.76
N LEU A 61 -0.03 1.69 12.63
CA LEU A 61 -1.08 0.87 12.05
C LEU A 61 -1.49 -0.30 12.94
N ALA A 62 -0.53 -0.98 13.57
CA ALA A 62 -0.83 -2.08 14.47
C ALA A 62 -1.62 -1.62 15.70
N TYR A 63 -1.18 -0.51 16.32
CA TYR A 63 -1.89 0.07 17.46
C TYR A 63 -3.27 0.60 17.07
N TYR A 64 -3.36 1.28 15.93
CA TYR A 64 -4.65 1.75 15.42
C TYR A 64 -5.60 0.58 15.12
N ALA A 65 -5.11 -0.48 14.47
CA ALA A 65 -5.91 -1.66 14.18
C ALA A 65 -6.42 -2.31 15.47
N TRP A 66 -5.58 -2.40 16.50
CA TRP A 66 -5.98 -2.87 17.83
C TRP A 66 -7.13 -2.04 18.41
N VAL A 67 -6.94 -0.72 18.51
CA VAL A 67 -7.96 0.19 19.08
C VAL A 67 -9.24 0.21 18.23
N LYS A 68 -9.12 0.09 16.91
CA LYS A 68 -10.26 0.11 15.99
C LYS A 68 -11.15 -1.11 16.20
N LEU A 69 -10.58 -2.30 16.40
CA LEU A 69 -11.35 -3.51 16.70
C LEU A 69 -12.17 -3.36 17.99
N GLU A 70 -11.58 -2.78 19.05
CA GLU A 70 -12.32 -2.50 20.30
C GLU A 70 -13.44 -1.46 20.11
N THR A 71 -13.23 -0.50 19.21
CA THR A 71 -14.20 0.56 18.97
C THR A 71 -15.37 0.11 18.09
N ASP A 72 -15.16 -0.87 17.22
CA ASP A 72 -16.19 -1.36 16.29
C ASP A 72 -17.35 -2.02 17.05
N GLU A 73 -17.08 -2.82 18.09
CA GLU A 73 -18.16 -3.40 18.93
C GLU A 73 -18.97 -2.31 19.66
N ILE A 74 -18.30 -1.28 20.17
CA ILE A 74 -18.96 -0.20 20.92
C ILE A 74 -19.82 0.67 20.01
N LYS A 75 -19.41 0.89 18.76
CA LYS A 75 -20.16 1.71 17.82
C LYS A 75 -21.47 1.07 17.40
N ASP A 76 -21.49 -0.25 17.23
CA ASP A 76 -22.71 -0.95 16.82
C ASP A 76 -23.78 -0.90 17.91
N GLU A 77 -23.40 -1.07 19.19
CA GLU A 77 -24.32 -0.89 20.32
C GLU A 77 -24.86 0.54 20.42
N ARG A 78 -23.98 1.55 20.30
CA ARG A 78 -24.40 2.95 20.41
C ARG A 78 -25.27 3.40 19.26
N ASN A 79 -25.05 2.88 18.05
CA ASN A 79 -25.92 3.13 16.91
C ASN A 79 -27.30 2.49 17.10
N ALA A 80 -27.37 1.29 17.70
CA ALA A 80 -28.64 0.64 18.05
C ALA A 80 -29.41 1.43 19.13
N GLU A 81 -28.71 1.95 20.13
CA GLU A 81 -29.32 2.82 21.15
C GLU A 81 -29.85 4.12 20.53
N ILE A 82 -29.06 4.78 19.68
CA ILE A 82 -29.47 6.03 19.00
C ILE A 82 -30.73 5.80 18.15
N THR A 83 -30.76 4.74 17.35
CA THR A 83 -31.94 4.44 16.51
C THR A 83 -33.19 4.17 17.37
N SER A 84 -33.06 3.45 18.48
CA SER A 84 -34.18 3.23 19.41
C SER A 84 -34.69 4.52 20.05
N LEU A 85 -33.78 5.46 20.36
CA LEU A 85 -34.12 6.75 20.94
C LEU A 85 -34.78 7.67 19.91
N GLU A 86 -34.30 7.66 18.67
CA GLU A 86 -34.91 8.40 17.55
C GLU A 86 -36.35 7.93 17.30
N GLU A 87 -36.61 6.62 17.35
CA GLU A 87 -37.96 6.07 17.22
C GLU A 87 -38.87 6.50 18.37
N GLN A 88 -38.38 6.47 19.60
CA GLN A 88 -39.13 6.94 20.77
C GLN A 88 -39.45 8.44 20.69
N VAL A 89 -38.46 9.27 20.30
CA VAL A 89 -38.67 10.71 20.09
C VAL A 89 -39.72 10.94 19.01
N LYS A 90 -39.64 10.23 17.89
CA LYS A 90 -40.60 10.35 16.79
C LYS A 90 -42.02 9.94 17.23
N ALA A 91 -42.16 8.85 17.99
CA ALA A 91 -43.44 8.39 18.53
C ALA A 91 -44.04 9.39 19.53
N LEU A 92 -43.20 10.01 20.38
CA LEU A 92 -43.63 11.04 21.32
C LEU A 92 -44.02 12.33 20.61
N GLN A 93 -43.26 12.75 19.58
CA GLN A 93 -43.60 13.91 18.75
C GLN A 93 -44.92 13.69 17.99
N SER A 94 -45.15 12.52 17.40
CA SER A 94 -46.43 12.22 16.73
C SER A 94 -47.60 12.18 17.71
N LYS A 95 -47.38 11.65 18.93
CA LYS A 95 -48.39 11.61 19.99
C LYS A 95 -48.69 13.01 20.56
N ALA A 96 -47.70 13.88 20.63
CA ALA A 96 -47.87 15.28 21.04
C ALA A 96 -48.57 16.10 19.94
N ALA A 97 -48.25 15.87 18.67
CA ALA A 97 -48.87 16.54 17.52
C ALA A 97 -50.33 16.14 17.31
N GLY A 98 -50.73 14.90 17.64
CA GLY A 98 -52.12 14.46 17.60
C GLY A 98 -52.96 14.83 18.82
N LYS A 99 -52.40 15.56 19.79
CA LYS A 99 -53.07 16.00 21.02
C LYS A 99 -53.40 17.50 21.02
N SER A 100 -53.10 18.19 19.92
CA SER A 100 -53.53 19.56 19.60
C SER A 100 -54.56 19.52 18.48
#